data_AF-A0A7Y5W216-F1
#
_entry.id   AF-A0A7Y5W216-F1
#
_cell.length_a   1.000
_cell.length_b   1.000
_cell.length_c   1.000
_cell.angle_alpha   90.00
_cell.angle_beta   90.00
_cell.angle_gamma   90.00
#
_symmetry.space_group_name_H-M   'P 1'
#
loop_
_entity.id
_entity.type
_entity.pdbx_description
1 polymer ?
#
loop_
_entity_poly.entity_id
_entity_poly.type
_entity_poly.pdbx_seq_one_letter_code
_entity_poly.pdbx_strand_id
1 'polypeptide(L)'
;MIAALAVIAAVASEALAVYTGSELVTAGYSDGQHSVSAFALVAVALLAYAWPGIQASAGLKPSQGVAATVAVAFVAIYGTLRAEFAGDFALWDFGWVRDFMKASAETAEGGSSAAFAAFLLVVIWTRSWVRSADEMEFEVLPKTIAIPFAAVTLFMVIGAPGAHASEVGRAGAAFYATAVLALVCAQLAQSGTTFGELRAGGVTAALLAGVAGAVVA
;
A
#
# COMPACT_ATOMS: atom_id res chain seq x y z
N MET A 1 10.62 -2.87 -18.92
CA MET A 1 10.70 -1.66 -18.06
C MET A 1 9.32 -1.08 -17.76
N ILE A 2 8.52 -0.74 -18.78
CA ILE A 2 7.17 -0.16 -18.60
C ILE A 2 6.21 -1.13 -17.87
N ALA A 3 6.25 -2.43 -18.18
CA ALA A 3 5.47 -3.46 -17.48
C ALA A 3 5.78 -3.51 -15.96
N ALA A 4 7.06 -3.38 -15.58
CA ALA A 4 7.45 -3.33 -14.17
C ALA A 4 6.94 -2.06 -13.47
N LEU A 5 6.96 -0.91 -14.16
CA LEU A 5 6.36 0.32 -13.65
C LEU A 5 4.83 0.19 -13.46
N ALA A 6 4.13 -0.49 -14.37
CA ALA A 6 2.71 -0.76 -14.23
C ALA A 6 2.41 -1.62 -12.99
N VAL A 7 3.23 -2.64 -12.72
CA VAL A 7 3.13 -3.48 -11.53
C VAL A 7 3.40 -2.67 -10.25
N ILE A 8 4.51 -1.92 -10.21
CA ILE A 8 4.86 -1.08 -9.06
C ILE A 8 3.75 -0.08 -8.76
N ALA A 9 3.26 0.62 -9.78
CA ALA A 9 2.17 1.58 -9.63
C ALA A 9 0.87 0.88 -9.18
N ALA A 10 0.56 -0.30 -9.70
CA ALA A 10 -0.62 -1.05 -9.26
C ALA A 10 -0.53 -1.42 -7.78
N VAL A 11 0.59 -2.01 -7.34
CA VAL A 11 0.81 -2.39 -5.93
C VAL A 11 0.80 -1.15 -5.02
N ALA A 12 1.45 -0.07 -5.44
CA ALA A 12 1.43 1.19 -4.71
C ALA A 12 0.02 1.79 -4.61
N SER A 13 -0.79 1.71 -5.67
CA SER A 13 -2.18 2.16 -5.62
C SER A 13 -3.01 1.35 -4.63
N GLU A 14 -2.80 0.03 -4.52
CA GLU A 14 -3.51 -0.78 -3.52
C GLU A 14 -3.11 -0.41 -2.09
N ALA A 15 -1.83 -0.18 -1.85
CA ALA A 15 -1.35 0.31 -0.56
C ALA A 15 -1.95 1.69 -0.22
N LEU A 16 -2.05 2.59 -1.19
CA LEU A 16 -2.66 3.91 -1.02
C LEU A 16 -4.17 3.86 -0.81
N ALA A 17 -4.86 2.87 -1.38
CA ALA A 17 -6.27 2.63 -1.09
C ALA A 17 -6.48 2.21 0.37
N VAL A 18 -5.63 1.31 0.87
CA VAL A 18 -5.63 0.90 2.30
C VAL A 18 -5.28 2.09 3.20
N TYR A 19 -4.29 2.89 2.82
CA TYR A 19 -3.89 4.11 3.53
C TYR A 19 -5.05 5.13 3.61
N THR A 20 -5.80 5.33 2.52
CA THR A 20 -6.95 6.24 2.53
C THR A 20 -8.03 5.77 3.50
N GLY A 21 -8.28 4.46 3.54
CA GLY A 21 -9.20 3.86 4.52
C GLY A 21 -8.68 3.97 5.95
N SER A 22 -7.37 3.85 6.16
CA SER A 22 -6.78 3.97 7.49
C SER A 22 -6.83 5.39 8.02
N GLU A 23 -6.57 6.40 7.20
CA GLU A 23 -6.75 7.82 7.56
C GLU A 23 -8.20 8.13 7.94
N LEU A 24 -9.18 7.57 7.21
CA LEU A 24 -10.60 7.74 7.57
C LEU A 24 -10.93 7.10 8.92
N VAL A 25 -10.40 5.90 9.20
CA VAL A 25 -10.62 5.22 10.48
C VAL A 25 -9.96 6.01 11.61
N THR A 26 -8.69 6.40 11.45
CA THR A 26 -7.95 7.13 12.49
C THR A 26 -8.58 8.49 12.79
N ALA A 27 -9.11 9.19 11.78
CA ALA A 27 -9.88 10.42 11.94
C ALA A 27 -11.14 10.25 12.82
N GLY A 28 -11.66 9.03 12.96
CA GLY A 28 -12.81 8.73 13.81
C GLY A 28 -12.45 8.43 15.27
N TYR A 29 -11.17 8.14 15.58
CA TYR A 29 -10.74 7.66 16.90
C TYR A 29 -9.89 8.66 17.69
N SER A 30 -9.15 9.55 17.04
CA SER A 30 -8.24 10.46 17.76
C SER A 30 -8.01 11.78 17.01
N ASP A 31 -8.09 12.89 17.72
CA ASP A 31 -7.65 14.19 17.24
C ASP A 31 -6.10 14.21 17.16
N GLY A 32 -5.55 14.09 15.96
CA GLY A 32 -4.14 14.41 15.68
C GLY A 32 -3.15 13.25 15.55
N GLN A 33 -3.57 12.00 15.77
CA GLN A 33 -2.71 10.84 15.50
C GLN A 33 -2.82 10.46 14.02
N HIS A 34 -1.69 10.41 13.31
CA HIS A 34 -1.67 9.95 11.92
C HIS A 34 -1.64 8.43 11.88
N SER A 35 -2.15 7.84 10.80
CA SER A 35 -1.92 6.43 10.51
C SER A 35 -0.44 6.15 10.19
N VAL A 36 -0.09 4.88 9.95
CA VAL A 36 1.21 4.53 9.37
C VAL A 36 1.45 5.35 8.12
N SER A 37 2.66 5.89 7.93
CA SER A 37 2.94 6.73 6.77
C SER A 37 2.62 5.99 5.46
N ALA A 38 2.09 6.73 4.49
CA ALA A 38 1.80 6.19 3.15
C ALA A 38 3.05 5.54 2.53
N PHE A 39 4.22 6.13 2.76
CA PHE A 39 5.49 5.60 2.28
C PHE A 39 5.80 4.23 2.88
N ALA A 40 5.63 4.06 4.18
CA ALA A 40 5.86 2.78 4.84
C ALA A 40 4.90 1.69 4.34
N LEU A 41 3.61 2.01 4.18
CA LEU A 41 2.63 1.07 3.60
C LEU A 41 3.01 0.64 2.18
N VAL A 42 3.40 1.60 1.33
CA VAL A 42 3.84 1.31 -0.04
C VAL A 42 5.12 0.48 -0.05
N ALA A 43 6.11 0.81 0.78
CA ALA A 43 7.38 0.08 0.86
C ALA A 43 7.16 -1.37 1.30
N VAL A 44 6.32 -1.59 2.32
CA VAL A 44 5.97 -2.93 2.81
C VAL A 44 5.20 -3.72 1.75
N ALA A 45 4.25 -3.09 1.06
CA ALA A 45 3.50 -3.72 -0.04
C ALA A 45 4.42 -4.14 -1.19
N LEU A 46 5.34 -3.28 -1.62
CA LEU A 46 6.29 -3.57 -2.69
C LEU A 46 7.27 -4.67 -2.29
N LEU A 47 7.76 -4.65 -1.05
CA LEU A 47 8.62 -5.72 -0.53
C LEU A 47 7.88 -7.05 -0.50
N ALA A 48 6.66 -7.08 0.03
CA ALA A 48 5.82 -8.29 0.09
C ALA A 48 5.53 -8.85 -1.31
N TYR A 49 5.29 -7.97 -2.28
CA TYR A 49 5.07 -8.35 -3.67
C TYR A 49 6.35 -8.88 -4.34
N ALA A 50 7.51 -8.25 -4.11
CA ALA A 50 8.77 -8.69 -4.72
C ALA A 50 9.31 -10.00 -4.09
N TRP A 51 8.91 -10.28 -2.85
CA TRP A 51 9.50 -11.34 -2.03
C TRP A 51 9.45 -12.75 -2.66
N PRO A 52 8.33 -13.25 -3.19
CA PRO A 52 8.30 -14.56 -3.85
C PRO A 52 9.29 -14.68 -5.02
N GLY A 53 9.43 -13.61 -5.82
CA GLY A 53 10.42 -13.55 -6.89
C GLY A 53 11.85 -13.62 -6.39
N ILE A 54 12.15 -12.92 -5.28
CA ILE A 54 13.46 -12.98 -4.61
C ILE A 54 13.73 -14.41 -4.11
N GLN A 55 12.74 -15.06 -3.47
CA GLN A 55 12.88 -16.44 -2.99
C GLN A 55 13.15 -17.43 -4.12
N ALA A 56 12.43 -17.29 -5.24
CA ALA A 56 12.63 -18.11 -6.43
C ALA A 56 14.03 -17.92 -7.00
N SER A 57 14.51 -16.68 -7.11
CA SER A 57 15.86 -16.37 -7.62
C SER A 57 16.99 -16.88 -6.72
N ALA A 58 16.75 -16.98 -5.40
CA ALA A 58 17.71 -17.48 -4.43
C ALA A 58 17.75 -19.02 -4.36
N GLY A 59 16.84 -19.73 -5.05
CA GLY A 59 16.81 -21.20 -5.07
C GLY A 59 16.58 -21.84 -3.69
N LEU A 60 15.84 -21.16 -2.81
CA LEU A 60 15.61 -21.62 -1.44
C LEU A 60 14.76 -22.90 -1.40
N LYS A 61 15.10 -23.81 -0.48
CA LYS A 61 14.25 -24.98 -0.19
C LYS A 61 12.93 -24.53 0.45
N PRO A 62 11.82 -25.31 0.34
CA PRO A 62 10.52 -24.91 0.87
C PRO A 62 10.52 -24.51 2.36
N SER A 63 11.21 -25.28 3.20
CA SER A 63 11.33 -24.98 4.64
C SER A 63 12.14 -23.71 4.93
N GLN A 64 13.16 -23.43 4.11
CA GLN A 64 13.95 -22.20 4.20
C GLN A 64 13.16 -20.99 3.69
N GLY A 65 12.32 -21.19 2.66
CA GLY A 65 11.42 -20.17 2.14
C GLY A 65 10.42 -19.71 3.20
N VAL A 66 9.77 -20.64 3.90
CA VAL A 66 8.83 -20.28 4.99
C VAL A 66 9.54 -19.50 6.10
N ALA A 67 10.68 -20.00 6.58
CA ALA A 67 11.44 -19.32 7.63
C ALA A 67 11.91 -17.92 7.18
N ALA A 68 12.38 -17.78 5.95
CA ALA A 68 12.81 -16.51 5.40
C ALA A 68 11.63 -15.54 5.22
N THR A 69 10.45 -16.01 4.78
CA THR A 69 9.24 -15.18 4.69
C THR A 69 8.83 -14.66 6.05
N VAL A 70 8.82 -15.51 7.08
CA VAL A 70 8.50 -15.07 8.44
C VAL A 70 9.52 -14.05 8.94
N ALA A 71 10.81 -14.29 8.71
CA ALA A 71 11.87 -13.38 9.13
C ALA A 71 11.78 -12.01 8.43
N VAL A 72 11.56 -11.99 7.11
CA VAL A 72 11.44 -10.73 6.35
C VAL A 72 10.14 -10.01 6.65
N ALA A 73 9.02 -10.73 6.78
CA ALA A 73 7.76 -10.13 7.23
C ALA A 73 7.90 -9.52 8.62
N PHE A 74 8.56 -10.22 9.54
CA PHE A 74 8.85 -9.70 10.89
C PHE A 74 9.68 -8.42 10.80
N VAL A 75 10.81 -8.43 10.09
CA VAL A 75 11.68 -7.25 9.96
C VAL A 75 10.94 -6.08 9.31
N ALA A 76 10.17 -6.33 8.25
CA ALA A 76 9.43 -5.30 7.54
C ALA A 76 8.32 -4.69 8.41
N ILE A 77 7.50 -5.53 9.02
CA ILE A 77 6.34 -5.07 9.80
C ILE A 77 6.79 -4.50 11.14
N TYR A 78 7.56 -5.26 11.94
CA TYR A 78 8.03 -4.80 13.25
C TYR A 78 8.99 -3.61 13.13
N GLY A 79 9.88 -3.62 12.12
CA GLY A 79 10.77 -2.49 11.85
C GLY A 79 10.01 -1.23 11.48
N THR A 80 8.95 -1.35 10.67
CA THR A 80 8.08 -0.21 10.35
C THR A 80 7.39 0.31 11.61
N LEU A 81 6.84 -0.56 12.45
CA LEU A 81 6.18 -0.14 13.69
C LEU A 81 7.15 0.55 14.65
N ARG A 82 8.38 0.05 14.80
CA ARG A 82 9.41 0.72 15.62
C ARG A 82 9.79 2.08 15.04
N ALA A 83 9.96 2.17 13.73
CA ALA A 83 10.33 3.44 13.08
C ALA A 83 9.25 4.51 13.26
N GLU A 84 7.98 4.14 13.09
CA GLU A 84 6.84 5.06 13.12
C GLU A 84 6.43 5.45 14.54
N PHE A 85 6.43 4.50 15.49
CA PHE A 85 5.89 4.73 16.84
C PHE A 85 6.96 4.90 17.92
N ALA A 86 8.12 4.25 17.78
CA ALA A 86 9.22 4.36 18.73
C ALA A 86 10.32 5.33 18.27
N GLY A 87 10.33 5.72 16.99
CA GLY A 87 11.36 6.59 16.41
C GLY A 87 12.73 5.94 16.29
N ASP A 88 12.80 4.60 16.33
CA ASP A 88 14.05 3.84 16.22
C ASP A 88 13.90 2.56 15.39
N PHE A 89 15.03 1.88 15.14
CA PHE A 89 15.09 0.58 14.46
C PHE A 89 15.70 -0.51 15.34
N ALA A 90 15.55 -0.41 16.66
CA ALA A 90 16.10 -1.41 17.58
C ALA A 90 15.23 -2.68 17.56
N LEU A 91 15.37 -3.50 16.52
CA LEU A 91 14.60 -4.74 16.31
C LEU A 91 14.81 -5.78 17.42
N TRP A 92 15.89 -5.65 18.20
CA TRP A 92 16.22 -6.49 19.34
C TRP A 92 15.64 -5.98 20.67
N ASP A 93 15.08 -4.77 20.68
CA ASP A 93 14.46 -4.20 21.86
C ASP A 93 13.02 -4.69 21.98
N PHE A 94 12.82 -5.67 22.86
CA PHE A 94 11.52 -6.21 23.25
C PHE A 94 11.03 -5.62 24.58
N GLY A 95 11.49 -4.42 24.94
CA GLY A 95 11.05 -3.70 26.14
C GLY A 95 9.53 -3.61 26.26
N TRP A 96 8.83 -3.44 25.13
CA TRP A 96 7.37 -3.43 25.07
C TRP A 96 6.71 -4.69 25.65
N VAL A 97 7.33 -5.88 25.53
CA VAL A 97 6.80 -7.12 26.10
C VAL A 97 6.81 -7.04 27.62
N ARG A 98 7.89 -6.49 28.19
CA ARG A 98 8.02 -6.26 29.63
C ARG A 98 6.99 -5.24 30.10
N ASP A 99 6.77 -4.17 29.35
CA ASP A 99 5.85 -3.10 29.72
C ASP A 99 4.39 -3.58 29.62
N PHE A 100 4.06 -4.34 28.58
CA PHE A 100 2.75 -5.00 28.44
C PHE A 100 2.48 -5.99 29.59
N MET A 101 3.48 -6.77 30.01
CA MET A 101 3.33 -7.70 31.14
C MET A 101 3.16 -6.98 32.50
N LYS A 102 3.63 -5.73 32.61
CA LYS A 102 3.54 -4.94 33.85
C LYS A 102 2.27 -4.09 33.92
N ALA A 103 1.82 -3.54 32.79
CA ALA A 103 0.70 -2.60 32.72
C ALA A 103 -0.08 -2.80 31.41
N SER A 104 -0.74 -3.95 31.27
CA SER A 104 -1.42 -4.36 30.03
C SER A 104 -2.55 -3.41 29.62
N ALA A 105 -3.30 -2.85 30.57
CA ALA A 105 -4.39 -1.92 30.28
C ALA A 105 -3.89 -0.57 29.75
N GLU A 106 -2.94 0.08 30.43
CA GLU A 106 -2.35 1.36 29.99
C GLU A 106 -1.55 1.20 28.69
N THR A 107 -0.83 0.09 28.53
CA THR A 107 -0.08 -0.21 27.31
C THR A 107 -1.01 -0.52 26.13
N ALA A 108 -2.18 -1.13 26.37
CA ALA A 108 -3.17 -1.40 25.32
C ALA A 108 -3.93 -0.13 24.90
N GLU A 109 -4.24 0.76 25.84
CA GLU A 109 -4.92 2.02 25.57
C GLU A 109 -4.01 2.97 24.77
N GLY A 110 -2.75 3.11 25.20
CA GLY A 110 -1.73 3.89 24.47
C GLY A 110 -1.19 3.21 23.20
N GLY A 111 -1.27 1.88 23.11
CA GLY A 111 -0.77 1.08 21.98
C GLY A 111 -1.81 0.78 20.89
N SER A 112 -3.04 1.26 21.03
CA SER A 112 -4.15 0.99 20.10
C SER A 112 -3.84 1.38 18.65
N SER A 113 -3.22 2.55 18.43
CA SER A 113 -2.79 3.01 17.11
C SER A 113 -1.68 2.13 16.51
N ALA A 114 -0.73 1.66 17.33
CA ALA A 114 0.32 0.74 16.89
C ALA A 114 -0.24 -0.67 16.58
N ALA A 115 -1.25 -1.13 17.32
CA ALA A 115 -1.93 -2.39 17.06
C ALA A 115 -2.75 -2.35 15.75
N PHE A 116 -3.47 -1.24 15.50
CA PHE A 116 -4.18 -1.03 14.24
C PHE A 116 -3.21 -0.94 13.06
N ALA A 117 -2.11 -0.20 13.21
CA ALA A 117 -1.02 -0.16 12.25
C ALA A 117 -0.46 -1.54 11.95
N ALA A 118 -0.20 -2.36 12.97
CA ALA A 118 0.30 -3.72 12.81
C ALA A 118 -0.67 -4.58 12.01
N PHE A 119 -1.97 -4.48 12.32
CA PHE A 119 -3.02 -5.18 11.58
C PHE A 119 -3.03 -4.76 10.10
N LEU A 120 -2.99 -3.47 9.80
CA LEU A 120 -2.93 -2.96 8.42
C LEU A 120 -1.70 -3.46 7.67
N LEU A 121 -0.54 -3.44 8.32
CA LEU A 121 0.72 -3.92 7.74
C LEU A 121 0.66 -5.43 7.44
N VAL A 122 0.03 -6.23 8.30
CA VAL A 122 -0.19 -7.66 8.04
C VAL A 122 -1.16 -7.88 6.88
N VAL A 123 -2.25 -7.10 6.83
CA VAL A 123 -3.25 -7.18 5.75
C VAL A 123 -2.61 -6.84 4.41
N ILE A 124 -1.88 -5.72 4.32
CA ILE A 124 -1.23 -5.31 3.06
C ILE A 124 -0.12 -6.30 2.67
N TRP A 125 0.67 -6.79 3.62
CA TRP A 125 1.69 -7.82 3.36
C TRP A 125 1.06 -9.05 2.74
N THR A 126 0.02 -9.59 3.38
CA THR A 126 -0.67 -10.80 2.92
C THR A 126 -1.29 -10.58 1.54
N ARG A 127 -1.97 -9.44 1.35
CA ARG A 127 -2.62 -9.10 0.08
C ARG A 127 -1.63 -8.98 -1.07
N SER A 128 -0.51 -8.29 -0.86
CA SER A 128 0.55 -8.08 -1.86
C SER A 128 1.33 -9.37 -2.14
N TRP A 129 1.56 -10.19 -1.11
CA TRP A 129 2.19 -11.50 -1.27
C TRP A 129 1.33 -12.46 -2.10
N VAL A 130 0.03 -12.56 -1.82
CA VAL A 130 -0.91 -13.35 -2.64
C VAL A 130 -0.96 -12.82 -4.06
N ARG A 131 -1.02 -11.49 -4.24
CA ARG A 131 -1.01 -10.85 -5.56
C ARG A 131 0.23 -11.20 -6.39
N SER A 132 1.38 -11.40 -5.75
CA SER A 132 2.59 -11.81 -6.46
C SER A 132 2.47 -13.20 -7.08
N ALA A 133 1.60 -14.07 -6.55
CA ALA A 133 1.40 -15.43 -7.08
C ALA A 133 0.48 -15.46 -8.30
N ASP A 134 -0.44 -14.50 -8.43
CA ASP A 134 -1.49 -14.52 -9.45
C ASP A 134 -1.06 -14.06 -10.85
N GLU A 135 0.21 -13.64 -11.04
CA GLU A 135 0.76 -12.97 -12.23
C GLU A 135 -0.11 -11.79 -12.75
N MET A 136 0.46 -10.58 -12.82
CA MET A 136 -0.38 -9.41 -13.10
C MET A 136 -0.77 -9.31 -14.58
N GLU A 137 -1.97 -9.77 -14.92
CA GLU A 137 -2.56 -9.62 -16.25
C GLU A 137 -2.99 -8.17 -16.51
N PHE A 138 -2.29 -7.49 -17.41
CA PHE A 138 -2.55 -6.08 -17.74
C PHE A 138 -3.95 -5.85 -18.35
N GLU A 139 -4.55 -6.88 -18.95
CA GLU A 139 -5.87 -6.83 -19.60
C GLU A 139 -7.00 -6.74 -18.58
N VAL A 140 -6.80 -7.34 -17.40
CA VAL A 140 -7.78 -7.38 -16.31
C VAL A 140 -7.55 -6.26 -15.31
N LEU A 141 -6.40 -5.58 -15.37
CA LEU A 141 -6.03 -4.50 -14.45
C LEU A 141 -7.13 -3.42 -14.26
N PRO A 142 -7.83 -2.94 -15.31
CA PRO A 142 -8.94 -1.99 -15.12
C PRO A 142 -10.08 -2.55 -14.24
N LYS A 143 -10.42 -3.83 -14.38
CA LYS A 143 -11.44 -4.49 -13.56
C LYS A 143 -10.97 -4.63 -12.11
N THR A 144 -9.70 -4.94 -11.91
CA THR A 144 -9.12 -5.14 -10.58
C THR A 144 -9.02 -3.82 -9.79
N ILE A 145 -8.77 -2.70 -10.46
CA ILE A 145 -8.69 -1.37 -9.83
C ILE A 145 -10.09 -0.78 -9.55
N ALA A 146 -11.13 -1.22 -10.25
CA ALA A 146 -12.49 -0.67 -10.10
C ALA A 146 -13.02 -0.72 -8.65
N ILE A 147 -12.77 -1.83 -7.94
CA ILE A 147 -13.21 -1.98 -6.54
C ILE A 147 -12.45 -1.02 -5.60
N PRO A 148 -11.10 -0.99 -5.58
CA PRO A 148 -10.35 0.03 -4.85
C PRO A 148 -10.77 1.46 -5.19
N PHE A 149 -11.05 1.74 -6.47
CA PHE A 149 -11.48 3.06 -6.93
C PHE A 149 -12.82 3.47 -6.32
N ALA A 150 -13.81 2.57 -6.33
CA ALA A 150 -15.10 2.81 -5.70
C ALA A 150 -14.97 2.98 -4.18
N ALA A 151 -14.14 2.16 -3.53
CA ALA A 151 -13.90 2.23 -2.09
C ALA A 151 -13.24 3.56 -1.68
N VAL A 152 -12.19 3.99 -2.38
CA VAL A 152 -11.52 5.27 -2.11
C VAL A 152 -12.46 6.45 -2.33
N THR A 153 -13.25 6.42 -3.40
CA THR A 153 -14.28 7.44 -3.64
C THR A 153 -15.25 7.52 -2.45
N LEU A 154 -15.72 6.36 -1.97
CA LEU A 154 -16.62 6.30 -0.82
C LEU A 154 -15.95 6.83 0.44
N PHE A 155 -14.69 6.48 0.69
CA PHE A 155 -13.94 6.99 1.84
C PHE A 155 -13.78 8.51 1.81
N MET A 156 -13.48 9.08 0.64
CA MET A 156 -13.39 10.53 0.47
C MET A 156 -14.74 11.23 0.70
N VAL A 157 -15.84 10.64 0.21
CA VAL A 157 -17.19 11.18 0.44
C VAL A 157 -17.57 11.14 1.92
N ILE A 158 -17.28 10.05 2.62
CA ILE A 158 -17.54 9.89 4.05
C ILE A 158 -16.64 10.81 4.89
N GLY A 159 -15.38 10.98 4.48
CA GLY A 159 -14.40 11.83 5.18
C GLY A 159 -14.56 13.33 4.93
N ALA A 160 -15.24 13.73 3.85
CA ALA A 160 -15.45 15.13 3.46
C ALA A 160 -16.04 16.05 4.54
N PRO A 161 -17.06 15.65 5.35
CA PRO A 161 -17.59 16.49 6.41
C PRO A 161 -16.72 16.53 7.68
N GLY A 162 -15.64 15.74 7.77
CA GLY A 162 -14.82 15.59 8.98
C GLY A 162 -13.70 16.64 9.10
N ALA A 163 -13.18 16.83 10.31
CA ALA A 163 -12.04 17.72 10.58
C ALA A 163 -10.75 17.30 9.85
N HIS A 164 -10.65 16.02 9.46
CA HIS A 164 -9.52 15.44 8.73
C HIS A 164 -9.78 15.23 7.24
N ALA A 165 -10.71 15.99 6.65
CA ALA A 165 -11.03 15.91 5.22
C ALA A 165 -9.81 16.17 4.32
N SER A 166 -8.85 16.96 4.78
CA SER A 166 -7.64 17.30 4.02
C SER A 166 -6.68 16.12 3.90
N GLU A 167 -6.54 15.33 4.96
CA GLU A 167 -5.66 14.17 5.06
C GLU A 167 -6.21 13.02 4.22
N VAL A 168 -7.50 12.71 4.40
CA VAL A 168 -8.22 11.70 3.58
C VAL A 168 -8.24 12.12 2.11
N GLY A 169 -8.43 13.42 1.83
CA GLY A 169 -8.40 13.97 0.48
C GLY A 169 -7.04 13.81 -0.20
N ARG A 170 -5.95 14.10 0.51
CA ARG A 170 -4.58 13.93 0.00
C ARG A 170 -4.23 12.45 -0.23
N ALA A 171 -4.65 11.57 0.69
CA ALA A 171 -4.49 10.12 0.53
C ALA A 171 -5.23 9.61 -0.72
N GLY A 172 -6.47 10.03 -0.91
CA GLY A 172 -7.27 9.68 -2.09
C GLY A 172 -6.69 10.24 -3.40
N ALA A 173 -6.18 11.47 -3.40
CA ALA A 173 -5.51 12.05 -4.56
C ALA A 173 -4.25 11.26 -4.96
N ALA A 174 -3.42 10.86 -3.98
CA ALA A 174 -2.26 10.02 -4.21
C ALA A 174 -2.65 8.65 -4.78
N PHE A 175 -3.73 8.06 -4.28
CA PHE A 175 -4.31 6.83 -4.83
C PHE A 175 -4.68 7.02 -6.31
N TYR A 176 -5.47 8.03 -6.65
CA TYR A 176 -5.93 8.22 -8.04
C TYR A 176 -4.77 8.49 -9.00
N ALA A 177 -3.81 9.32 -8.60
CA ALA A 177 -2.63 9.60 -9.41
C ALA A 177 -1.86 8.31 -9.74
N THR A 178 -1.70 7.44 -8.73
CA THR A 178 -0.95 6.19 -8.86
C THR A 178 -1.74 5.11 -9.60
N ALA A 179 -3.06 5.02 -9.38
CA ALA A 179 -3.95 4.10 -10.08
C ALA A 179 -4.02 4.44 -11.58
N VAL A 180 -4.13 5.72 -11.92
CA VAL A 180 -4.08 6.17 -13.32
C VAL A 180 -2.72 5.88 -13.94
N LEU A 181 -1.62 6.14 -13.22
CA LEU A 181 -0.28 5.79 -13.70
C LEU A 181 -0.16 4.29 -13.99
N ALA A 182 -0.71 3.43 -13.12
CA ALA A 182 -0.73 1.99 -13.33
C ALA A 182 -1.49 1.61 -14.61
N LEU A 183 -2.68 2.18 -14.83
CA LEU A 183 -3.48 1.95 -16.04
C LEU A 183 -2.75 2.44 -17.30
N VAL A 184 -2.16 3.63 -17.25
CA VAL A 184 -1.37 4.22 -18.33
C VAL A 184 -0.20 3.32 -18.71
N CYS A 185 0.59 2.89 -17.72
CA CYS A 185 1.72 2.01 -17.95
C CYS A 185 1.28 0.63 -18.45
N ALA A 186 0.15 0.10 -17.98
CA ALA A 186 -0.40 -1.16 -18.46
C ALA A 186 -0.83 -1.08 -19.94
N GLN A 187 -1.53 0.00 -20.30
CA GLN A 187 -1.89 0.27 -21.70
C GLN A 187 -0.67 0.46 -22.58
N LEU A 188 0.37 1.18 -22.10
CA LEU A 188 1.62 1.34 -22.83
C LEU A 188 2.36 0.00 -23.00
N ALA A 189 2.42 -0.82 -21.95
CA ALA A 189 3.02 -2.15 -21.98
C ALA A 189 2.33 -3.07 -23.00
N GLN A 190 1.00 -2.96 -23.14
CA GLN A 190 0.23 -3.66 -24.17
C GLN A 190 0.44 -3.05 -25.57
N SER A 191 0.50 -1.73 -25.71
CA SER A 191 0.67 -1.07 -27.01
C SER A 191 2.03 -1.35 -27.67
N GLY A 192 3.04 -1.75 -26.88
CA GLY A 192 4.34 -2.20 -27.40
C GLY A 192 4.26 -3.45 -28.29
N THR A 193 3.15 -4.20 -28.26
CA THR A 193 2.88 -5.32 -29.18
C THR A 193 2.06 -4.91 -30.42
N THR A 194 1.57 -3.67 -30.49
CA THR A 194 0.66 -3.15 -31.54
C THR A 194 1.14 -1.80 -32.08
N PHE A 195 2.35 -1.74 -32.64
CA PHE A 195 2.71 -0.64 -33.54
C PHE A 195 1.99 -0.82 -34.88
N GLY A 196 0.82 -0.17 -35.05
CA GLY A 196 0.14 -0.18 -36.35
C GLY A 196 -1.25 0.47 -36.40
N GLU A 197 -2.01 0.50 -35.30
CA GLU A 197 -3.38 1.04 -35.35
C GLU A 197 -3.64 2.06 -34.23
N LEU A 198 -3.76 3.32 -34.67
CA LEU A 198 -4.23 4.47 -33.92
C LEU A 198 -5.59 4.19 -33.24
N ARG A 199 -5.60 3.74 -31.98
CA ARG A 199 -6.78 3.88 -31.10
C ARG A 199 -6.55 3.92 -29.58
N ALA A 200 -5.35 3.63 -29.07
CA ALA A 200 -5.12 3.56 -27.61
C ALA A 200 -4.55 4.85 -26.94
N GLY A 201 -4.04 5.81 -27.72
CA GLY A 201 -3.32 6.98 -27.17
C GLY A 201 -4.20 8.06 -26.52
N GLY A 202 -5.48 8.19 -26.90
CA GLY A 202 -6.33 9.31 -26.50
C GLY A 202 -6.79 9.27 -25.03
N VAL A 203 -7.18 8.09 -24.54
CA VAL A 203 -7.66 7.93 -23.15
C VAL A 203 -6.49 8.02 -22.17
N THR A 204 -5.35 7.43 -22.50
CA THR A 204 -4.11 7.48 -21.72
C THR A 204 -3.58 8.91 -21.59
N ALA A 205 -3.60 9.70 -22.68
CA ALA A 205 -3.22 11.11 -22.65
C ALA A 205 -4.21 11.97 -21.85
N ALA A 206 -5.51 11.71 -21.97
CA ALA A 206 -6.54 12.42 -21.19
C ALA A 206 -6.45 12.11 -19.69
N LEU A 207 -6.18 10.85 -19.34
CA LEU A 207 -5.99 10.43 -17.94
C LEU A 207 -4.68 10.99 -17.35
N LEU A 208 -3.57 10.98 -18.10
CA LEU A 208 -2.33 11.65 -17.70
C LEU A 208 -2.50 13.16 -17.52
N ALA A 209 -3.22 13.81 -18.43
CA ALA A 209 -3.51 15.25 -18.32
C ALA A 209 -4.40 15.57 -17.11
N GLY A 210 -5.37 14.70 -16.80
CA GLY A 210 -6.19 14.81 -15.59
C GLY A 210 -5.39 14.67 -14.30
N VAL A 211 -4.44 13.72 -14.24
CA VAL A 211 -3.55 13.54 -13.09
C VAL A 211 -2.58 14.70 -12.94
N ALA A 212 -1.98 15.18 -14.04
CA ALA A 212 -1.12 16.34 -14.01
C ALA A 212 -1.88 17.60 -13.54
N GLY A 213 -3.14 17.76 -13.96
CA GLY A 213 -4.01 18.85 -13.49
C GLY A 213 -4.35 18.75 -12.01
N ALA A 214 -4.58 17.54 -11.49
CA ALA A 214 -4.93 17.32 -10.08
C ALA A 214 -3.75 17.41 -9.11
N VAL A 215 -2.51 17.18 -9.58
CA VAL A 215 -1.29 17.29 -8.77
C VAL A 215 -0.75 18.73 -8.71
N VAL A 216 -1.10 19.58 -9.68
CA VAL A 216 -0.63 20.97 -9.77
C VAL A 216 -1.63 21.97 -9.15
N ALA A 217 -2.88 21.58 -8.94
CA ALA A 217 -3.93 22.38 -8.28
C ALA A 217 -3.91 22.19 -6.76
#